data_AF-A0A0C4EGB5-F1
#
_entry.id   AF-A0A0C4EGB5-F1
#
_cell.length_a   1.000
_cell.length_b   1.000
_cell.length_c   1.000
_cell.angle_alpha   90.00
_cell.angle_beta   90.00
_cell.angle_gamma   90.00
#
_symmetry.space_group_name_H-M   'P 1'
#
loop_
_entity.id
_entity.type
_entity.pdbx_description
1 polymer ?
#
loop_
_entity_poly.entity_id
_entity_poly.type
_entity_poly.pdbx_seq_one_letter_code
_entity_poly.pdbx_strand_id
1 'polypeptide(L)'
;MGQPHPSSPFPPLRPGPSLLCSSASRPKILAVPERWFSRAAPAVQLLCRALIQRLVQERGYRIVSVDIPFLAEGQIAHALVVLADGASLLPDTKNLTAANRVLLALGSVTTAVDLVLAHKLRRLLVNHLADLWTRQHPGMLLLTPTTACPGWPVRNRSAELKYGLSDGDTTLESMQFVWMANFCGLPAITVPAGFVSPVIVDGAVVAKAAGPVQAGEDVVGKVPVGLMAMGEWGAEEQLLGFGLDAEEVGADLRCRPPVWEDVIELAKGS
;
A
#
# COMPACT_ATOMS: atom_id res chain seq x y z
N MET A 1 1.25 9.05 19.38
CA MET A 1 0.65 10.01 18.43
C MET A 1 -0.45 9.30 17.68
N GLY A 2 -1.62 9.92 17.54
CA GLY A 2 -2.84 9.30 17.00
C GLY A 2 -4.13 9.89 17.58
N GLN A 3 -4.10 11.16 18.03
CA GLN A 3 -5.30 11.84 18.47
C GLN A 3 -5.84 12.68 17.30
N PRO A 4 -7.13 12.54 16.97
CA PRO A 4 -7.73 13.38 15.97
C PRO A 4 -7.78 14.84 16.48
N HIS A 5 -7.83 15.79 15.56
CA HIS A 5 -8.02 17.20 15.92
C HIS A 5 -9.28 17.36 16.79
N PRO A 6 -9.33 18.29 17.77
CA PRO A 6 -10.50 18.45 18.65
C PRO A 6 -11.84 18.69 17.95
N SER A 7 -11.81 19.19 16.70
CA SER A 7 -13.01 19.37 15.88
C SER A 7 -13.37 18.17 15.00
N SER A 8 -12.61 17.08 15.08
CA SER A 8 -12.86 15.87 14.31
C SER A 8 -14.05 15.12 14.88
N PRO A 9 -14.92 14.55 14.02
CA PRO A 9 -15.99 13.67 14.48
C PRO A 9 -15.48 12.27 14.89
N PHE A 10 -14.22 11.93 14.58
CA PHE A 10 -13.65 10.63 14.92
C PHE A 10 -13.22 10.57 16.39
N PRO A 11 -13.50 9.45 17.09
CA PRO A 11 -13.04 9.28 18.46
C PRO A 11 -11.51 9.13 18.52
N PRO A 12 -10.88 9.49 19.65
CA PRO A 12 -9.47 9.19 19.86
C PRO A 12 -9.24 7.68 19.96
N LEU A 13 -8.06 7.23 19.51
CA LEU A 13 -7.62 5.85 19.70
C LEU A 13 -7.49 5.52 21.18
N ARG A 14 -7.75 4.26 21.56
CA ARG A 14 -7.49 3.79 22.92
C ARG A 14 -5.99 3.90 23.25
N PRO A 15 -5.64 4.00 24.55
CA PRO A 15 -4.24 3.95 24.97
C PRO A 15 -3.55 2.64 24.55
N GLY A 16 -2.26 2.72 24.21
CA GLY A 16 -1.43 1.63 23.68
C GLY A 16 -1.60 0.25 24.34
N PRO A 17 -1.56 0.12 25.68
CA PRO A 17 -1.72 -1.17 26.34
C PRO A 17 -3.06 -1.86 26.05
N SER A 18 -4.13 -1.09 25.84
CA SER A 18 -5.46 -1.61 25.52
C SER A 18 -5.67 -1.87 24.02
N LEU A 19 -4.83 -1.30 23.15
CA LEU A 19 -4.86 -1.55 21.69
C LEU A 19 -4.36 -2.95 21.34
N LEU A 20 -3.42 -3.49 22.13
CA LEU A 20 -2.82 -4.81 21.92
C LEU A 20 -3.66 -5.95 22.53
N CYS A 21 -4.67 -5.63 23.34
CA CYS A 21 -5.63 -6.60 23.84
C CYS A 21 -6.62 -6.95 22.72
N SER A 22 -6.28 -7.98 21.92
CA SER A 22 -7.14 -8.52 20.86
C SER A 22 -8.49 -8.95 21.45
N SER A 23 -9.58 -8.24 21.10
CA SER A 23 -10.92 -8.69 21.44
C SER A 23 -11.24 -9.97 20.65
N ALA A 24 -11.65 -11.02 21.36
CA ALA A 24 -12.11 -12.28 20.76
C ALA A 24 -13.33 -12.08 19.82
N SER A 25 -14.00 -10.93 19.86
CA SER A 25 -15.20 -10.62 19.07
C SER A 25 -14.94 -9.87 17.75
N ARG A 26 -13.68 -9.63 17.36
CA ARG A 26 -13.42 -8.80 16.16
C ARG A 26 -13.88 -9.51 14.87
N PRO A 27 -14.51 -8.79 13.92
CA PRO A 27 -14.86 -9.35 12.63
C PRO A 27 -13.62 -9.85 11.88
N LYS A 28 -13.67 -11.08 11.38
CA LYS A 28 -12.58 -11.73 10.64
C LYS A 28 -12.97 -11.95 9.18
N ILE A 29 -13.28 -10.86 8.48
CA ILE A 29 -13.72 -10.89 7.08
C ILE A 29 -12.66 -10.22 6.22
N LEU A 30 -12.13 -10.96 5.25
CA LEU A 30 -11.17 -10.47 4.27
C LEU A 30 -11.90 -10.31 2.93
N ALA A 31 -12.14 -9.06 2.53
CA ALA A 31 -12.76 -8.75 1.26
C ALA A 31 -11.69 -8.60 0.17
N VAL A 32 -11.79 -9.39 -0.89
CA VAL A 32 -10.81 -9.39 -2.00
C VAL A 32 -11.49 -8.89 -3.27
N PRO A 33 -11.06 -7.75 -3.85
CA PRO A 33 -11.56 -7.26 -5.12
C PRO A 33 -10.87 -7.98 -6.28
N GLU A 34 -11.37 -9.16 -6.63
CA GLU A 34 -10.67 -10.12 -7.51
C GLU A 34 -10.20 -9.52 -8.85
N ARG A 35 -11.03 -8.70 -9.50
CA ARG A 35 -10.68 -8.03 -10.77
C ARG A 35 -9.56 -7.00 -10.63
N TRP A 36 -9.46 -6.36 -9.47
CA TRP A 36 -8.41 -5.38 -9.20
C TRP A 36 -7.14 -6.09 -8.76
N PHE A 37 -7.27 -7.07 -7.86
CA PHE A 37 -6.17 -7.89 -7.34
C PHE A 37 -5.42 -8.59 -8.49
N SER A 38 -6.14 -9.09 -9.51
CA SER A 38 -5.56 -9.79 -10.66
C SER A 38 -4.68 -8.91 -11.56
N ARG A 39 -4.69 -7.59 -11.38
CA ARG A 39 -3.82 -6.66 -12.09
C ARG A 39 -2.39 -6.59 -11.52
N ALA A 40 -2.08 -7.29 -10.43
CA ALA A 40 -0.72 -7.40 -9.93
C ALA A 40 0.11 -8.43 -10.71
N ALA A 41 1.43 -8.36 -10.62
CA ALA A 41 2.32 -9.37 -11.20
C ALA A 41 2.00 -10.77 -10.61
N PRO A 42 2.11 -11.87 -11.39
CA PRO A 42 1.72 -13.20 -10.93
C PRO A 42 2.36 -13.65 -9.61
N ALA A 43 3.64 -13.35 -9.40
CA ALA A 43 4.34 -13.70 -8.17
C ALA A 43 3.84 -12.90 -6.96
N VAL A 44 3.52 -11.61 -7.15
CA VAL A 44 2.89 -10.77 -6.13
C VAL A 44 1.53 -11.35 -5.74
N GLN A 45 0.71 -11.71 -6.75
CA GLN A 45 -0.58 -12.34 -6.49
C GLN A 45 -0.45 -13.64 -5.70
N LEU A 46 0.49 -14.51 -6.10
CA LEU A 46 0.72 -15.80 -5.47
C LEU A 46 1.10 -15.64 -3.99
N LEU A 47 2.08 -14.78 -3.68
CA LEU A 47 2.55 -14.53 -2.31
C LEU A 47 1.45 -13.93 -1.43
N CYS A 48 0.77 -12.88 -1.92
CA CYS A 48 -0.33 -12.27 -1.18
C CYS A 48 -1.47 -13.27 -0.93
N ARG A 49 -1.85 -14.09 -1.93
CA ARG A 49 -2.88 -15.11 -1.76
C ARG A 49 -2.44 -16.20 -0.79
N ALA A 50 -1.18 -16.62 -0.81
CA ALA A 50 -0.66 -17.60 0.15
C ALA A 50 -0.81 -17.10 1.59
N LEU A 51 -0.44 -15.85 1.88
CA LEU A 51 -0.63 -15.25 3.20
C LEU A 51 -2.11 -15.17 3.59
N ILE A 52 -2.99 -14.75 2.66
CA ILE A 52 -4.44 -14.71 2.90
C ILE A 52 -4.98 -16.10 3.28
N GLN A 53 -4.56 -17.16 2.57
CA GLN A 53 -5.00 -18.52 2.88
C GLN A 53 -4.51 -18.99 4.26
N ARG A 54 -3.28 -18.65 4.63
CA ARG A 54 -2.76 -18.95 5.98
C ARG A 54 -3.53 -18.21 7.06
N LEU A 55 -3.88 -16.94 6.85
CA LEU A 55 -4.75 -16.18 7.77
C LEU A 55 -6.12 -16.87 7.94
N VAL A 56 -6.70 -17.40 6.87
CA VAL A 56 -7.94 -18.20 6.95
C VAL A 56 -7.75 -19.44 7.81
N GLN A 57 -6.70 -20.22 7.54
CA GLN A 57 -6.46 -21.52 8.19
C GLN A 57 -6.05 -21.38 9.66
N GLU A 58 -5.13 -20.47 9.96
CA GLU A 58 -4.47 -20.36 11.26
C GLU A 58 -5.19 -19.37 12.19
N ARG A 59 -5.91 -18.39 11.63
CA ARG A 59 -6.56 -17.32 12.41
C ARG A 59 -8.07 -17.27 12.22
N GLY A 60 -8.66 -18.14 11.43
CA GLY A 60 -10.12 -18.26 11.30
C GLY A 60 -10.78 -17.09 10.58
N TYR A 61 -10.06 -16.45 9.65
CA TYR A 61 -10.67 -15.48 8.74
C TYR A 61 -11.56 -16.17 7.70
N ARG A 62 -12.52 -15.42 7.16
CA ARG A 62 -13.29 -15.81 5.98
C ARG A 62 -13.07 -14.85 4.83
N ILE A 63 -12.97 -15.36 3.61
CA ILE A 63 -12.82 -14.56 2.41
C ILE A 63 -14.20 -14.24 1.83
N VAL A 64 -14.39 -13.00 1.38
CA VAL A 64 -15.52 -12.59 0.53
C VAL A 64 -14.99 -11.90 -0.72
N SER A 65 -15.65 -12.11 -1.85
CA SER A 65 -15.35 -11.35 -3.07
C SER A 65 -16.17 -10.07 -3.06
N VAL A 66 -15.57 -8.95 -3.47
CA VAL A 66 -16.24 -7.66 -3.62
C VAL A 66 -15.89 -7.04 -4.97
N ASP A 67 -16.78 -6.20 -5.49
CA ASP A 67 -16.49 -5.40 -6.68
C ASP A 67 -16.29 -3.94 -6.28
N ILE A 68 -15.26 -3.30 -6.85
CA ILE A 68 -14.99 -1.87 -6.66
C ILE A 68 -15.13 -1.16 -8.01
N PRO A 69 -16.05 -0.20 -8.15
CA PRO A 69 -16.26 0.52 -9.40
C PRO A 69 -15.21 1.62 -9.60
N PHE A 70 -15.12 2.13 -10.82
CA PHE A 70 -14.34 3.33 -11.19
C PHE A 70 -12.86 3.31 -10.77
N LEU A 71 -12.21 2.15 -10.84
CA LEU A 71 -10.83 1.99 -10.38
C LEU A 71 -9.83 2.84 -11.20
N ALA A 72 -10.01 2.89 -12.52
CA ALA A 72 -9.11 3.65 -13.40
C ALA A 72 -9.34 5.16 -13.23
N GLU A 73 -10.60 5.58 -13.24
CA GLU A 73 -11.02 6.96 -13.06
C GLU A 73 -10.64 7.47 -11.67
N GLY A 74 -10.77 6.63 -10.64
CA GLY A 74 -10.38 6.94 -9.26
C GLY A 74 -8.87 7.17 -9.12
N GLN A 75 -8.06 6.33 -9.77
CA GLN A 75 -6.61 6.51 -9.79
C GLN A 75 -6.20 7.83 -10.49
N ILE A 76 -6.85 8.16 -11.60
CA ILE A 76 -6.65 9.44 -12.31
C ILE A 76 -7.08 10.62 -11.44
N ALA A 77 -8.28 10.55 -10.84
CA ALA A 77 -8.81 11.60 -9.98
C ALA A 77 -7.93 11.84 -8.73
N HIS A 78 -7.39 10.77 -8.15
CA HIS A 78 -6.39 10.86 -7.09
C HIS A 78 -5.15 11.63 -7.54
N ALA A 79 -4.58 11.27 -8.70
CA ALA A 79 -3.40 11.93 -9.25
C ALA A 79 -3.67 13.42 -9.53
N LEU A 80 -4.83 13.75 -10.12
CA LEU A 80 -5.22 15.14 -10.38
C LEU A 80 -5.29 15.96 -9.09
N VAL A 81 -5.97 15.46 -8.06
CA VAL A 81 -6.14 16.19 -6.79
C VAL A 81 -4.80 16.40 -6.09
N VAL A 82 -3.95 15.36 -5.98
CA VAL A 82 -2.66 15.50 -5.27
C VAL A 82 -1.68 16.40 -6.03
N LEU A 83 -1.67 16.34 -7.37
CA LEU A 83 -0.78 17.18 -8.18
C LEU A 83 -1.25 18.64 -8.20
N ALA A 84 -2.56 18.89 -8.27
CA ALA A 84 -3.11 20.24 -8.18
C ALA A 84 -2.82 20.88 -6.81
N ASP A 85 -2.96 20.13 -5.73
CA ASP A 85 -2.61 20.58 -4.37
C ASP A 85 -1.12 20.93 -4.29
N GLY A 86 -0.24 20.02 -4.72
CA GLY A 86 1.20 20.25 -4.77
C GLY A 86 1.59 21.47 -5.61
N ALA A 87 0.96 21.66 -6.78
CA ALA A 87 1.20 22.81 -7.64
C ALA A 87 0.75 24.13 -7.00
N SER A 88 -0.34 24.12 -6.21
CA SER A 88 -0.81 25.29 -5.48
C SER A 88 0.13 25.68 -4.33
N LEU A 89 0.76 24.69 -3.68
CA LEU A 89 1.69 24.89 -2.56
C LEU A 89 3.09 25.29 -3.02
N LEU A 90 3.50 24.87 -4.22
CA LEU A 90 4.86 25.03 -4.75
C LEU A 90 4.87 25.80 -6.08
N PRO A 91 4.54 27.11 -6.09
CA PRO A 91 4.49 27.89 -7.32
C PRO A 91 5.86 28.16 -7.94
N ASP A 92 6.94 28.20 -7.15
CA ASP A 92 8.31 28.28 -7.66
C ASP A 92 8.96 26.90 -7.71
N THR A 93 9.26 26.45 -8.94
CA THR A 93 9.76 25.10 -9.20
C THR A 93 11.24 25.06 -9.62
N LYS A 94 11.95 26.20 -9.62
CA LYS A 94 13.33 26.31 -10.15
C LYS A 94 14.34 25.43 -9.43
N ASN A 95 14.15 25.22 -8.13
CA ASN A 95 15.06 24.45 -7.28
C ASN A 95 14.63 22.97 -7.11
N LEU A 96 13.69 22.49 -7.94
CA LEU A 96 13.19 21.12 -7.88
C LEU A 96 13.81 20.25 -8.97
N THR A 97 13.84 18.93 -8.73
CA THR A 97 14.30 17.95 -9.70
C THR A 97 13.44 17.98 -10.97
N ALA A 98 14.01 17.57 -12.11
CA ALA A 98 13.31 17.58 -13.39
C ALA A 98 11.99 16.77 -13.34
N ALA A 99 12.01 15.60 -12.70
CA ALA A 99 10.82 14.77 -12.53
C ALA A 99 9.70 15.47 -11.73
N ASN A 100 10.04 16.12 -10.62
CA ASN A 100 9.06 16.87 -9.82
C ASN A 100 8.49 18.06 -10.58
N ARG A 101 9.33 18.75 -11.37
CA ARG A 101 8.88 19.87 -12.22
C ARG A 101 7.86 19.41 -13.27
N VAL A 102 8.04 18.22 -13.85
CA VAL A 102 7.06 17.63 -14.78
C VAL A 102 5.74 17.36 -14.07
N LEU A 103 5.78 16.72 -12.90
CA LEU A 103 4.56 16.42 -12.12
C LEU A 103 3.81 17.68 -11.69
N LEU A 104 4.50 18.72 -11.21
CA LEU A 104 3.87 19.98 -10.83
C LEU A 104 3.33 20.76 -12.04
N ALA A 105 3.99 20.67 -13.20
CA ALA A 105 3.46 21.24 -14.43
C ALA A 105 2.16 20.56 -14.89
N LEU A 106 2.01 19.24 -14.67
CA LEU A 106 0.74 18.55 -14.89
C LEU A 106 -0.33 18.99 -13.88
N GLY A 107 0.05 19.19 -12.62
CA GLY A 107 -0.83 19.73 -11.59
C GLY A 107 -1.35 21.14 -11.90
N SER A 108 -0.48 22.03 -12.42
CA SER A 108 -0.82 23.43 -12.67
C SER A 108 -1.82 23.66 -13.81
N VAL A 109 -2.02 22.67 -14.67
CA VAL A 109 -3.03 22.71 -15.75
C VAL A 109 -4.35 22.03 -15.38
N THR A 110 -4.47 21.52 -14.14
CA THR A 110 -5.73 20.94 -13.64
C THR A 110 -6.75 22.05 -13.40
N THR A 111 -7.91 21.99 -14.06
CA THR A 111 -8.92 23.05 -13.96
C THR A 111 -9.81 22.89 -12.73
N ALA A 112 -10.52 23.96 -12.36
CA ALA A 112 -11.55 23.88 -11.33
C ALA A 112 -12.65 22.86 -11.67
N VAL A 113 -12.97 22.69 -12.95
CA VAL A 113 -13.94 21.69 -13.41
C VAL A 113 -13.44 20.27 -13.13
N ASP A 114 -12.17 20.00 -13.44
CA ASP A 114 -11.54 18.70 -13.20
C ASP A 114 -11.54 18.35 -11.70
N LEU A 115 -11.19 19.31 -10.84
CA LEU A 115 -11.23 19.13 -9.39
C LEU A 115 -12.64 18.82 -8.88
N VAL A 116 -13.65 19.56 -9.34
CA VAL A 116 -15.05 19.31 -8.96
C VAL A 116 -15.50 17.93 -9.41
N LEU A 117 -15.14 17.48 -10.61
CA LEU A 117 -15.45 16.14 -11.10
C LEU A 117 -14.72 15.05 -10.31
N ALA A 118 -13.43 15.25 -10.01
CA ALA A 118 -12.65 14.34 -9.17
C ALA A 118 -13.29 14.16 -7.79
N HIS A 119 -13.73 15.25 -7.15
CA HIS A 119 -14.40 15.17 -5.84
C HIS A 119 -15.82 14.58 -5.91
N LYS A 120 -16.55 14.77 -7.01
CA LYS A 120 -17.82 14.02 -7.25
C LYS A 120 -17.56 12.53 -7.35
N LEU A 121 -16.50 12.12 -8.07
CA LEU A 121 -16.11 10.72 -8.15
C LEU A 121 -15.66 10.16 -6.80
N ARG A 122 -14.86 10.92 -6.03
CA ARG A 122 -14.50 10.58 -4.64
C ARG A 122 -15.75 10.27 -3.82
N ARG A 123 -16.79 11.09 -3.93
CA ARG A 123 -18.06 10.88 -3.20
C ARG A 123 -18.75 9.57 -3.61
N LEU A 124 -18.75 9.21 -4.89
CA LEU A 124 -19.30 7.94 -5.36
C LEU A 124 -18.55 6.75 -4.78
N LEU A 125 -17.22 6.79 -4.81
CA LEU A 125 -16.36 5.74 -4.24
C LEU A 125 -16.56 5.60 -2.73
N VAL A 126 -16.57 6.72 -2.00
CA VAL A 126 -16.82 6.74 -0.54
C VAL A 126 -18.17 6.15 -0.20
N ASN A 127 -19.24 6.50 -0.93
CA ASN A 127 -20.57 5.94 -0.70
C ASN A 127 -20.63 4.44 -1.00
N HIS A 128 -19.95 3.97 -2.06
CA HIS A 128 -19.84 2.55 -2.38
C HIS A 128 -19.12 1.77 -1.27
N LEU A 129 -17.98 2.29 -0.82
CA LEU A 129 -17.22 1.70 0.27
C LEU A 129 -18.03 1.68 1.58
N ALA A 130 -18.73 2.76 1.91
CA ALA A 130 -19.62 2.83 3.06
C ALA A 130 -20.76 1.80 2.97
N ASP A 131 -21.34 1.57 1.80
CA ASP A 131 -22.31 0.47 1.59
C ASP A 131 -21.69 -0.89 1.93
N LEU A 132 -20.50 -1.18 1.39
CA LEU A 132 -19.82 -2.45 1.66
C LEU A 132 -19.60 -2.66 3.15
N TRP A 133 -19.15 -1.65 3.90
CA TRP A 133 -18.95 -1.76 5.35
C TRP A 133 -20.24 -1.72 6.18
N THR A 134 -21.27 -0.97 5.79
CA THR A 134 -22.45 -0.81 6.66
C THR A 134 -23.55 -1.83 6.39
N ARG A 135 -23.74 -2.25 5.13
CA ARG A 135 -24.86 -3.11 4.73
C ARG A 135 -24.43 -4.51 4.32
N GLN A 136 -23.29 -4.67 3.65
CA GLN A 136 -22.92 -5.95 3.04
C GLN A 136 -22.01 -6.79 3.93
N HIS A 137 -20.92 -6.20 4.40
CA HIS A 137 -19.85 -6.88 5.14
C HIS A 137 -19.30 -6.03 6.30
N PRO A 138 -20.08 -5.82 7.37
CA PRO A 138 -19.62 -5.10 8.56
C PRO A 138 -18.30 -5.59 9.14
N GLY A 139 -17.36 -4.65 9.30
CA GLY A 139 -16.01 -4.92 9.78
C GLY A 139 -15.14 -5.74 8.82
N MET A 140 -15.44 -5.77 7.52
CA MET A 140 -14.49 -6.32 6.55
C MET A 140 -13.20 -5.50 6.45
N LEU A 141 -12.10 -6.19 6.16
CA LEU A 141 -10.86 -5.57 5.71
C LEU A 141 -10.73 -5.80 4.21
N LEU A 142 -10.60 -4.71 3.44
CA LEU A 142 -10.39 -4.79 2.00
C LEU A 142 -8.91 -5.06 1.72
N LEU A 143 -8.62 -6.20 1.09
CA LEU A 143 -7.27 -6.68 0.84
C LEU A 143 -6.85 -6.50 -0.61
N THR A 144 -5.66 -5.93 -0.80
CA THR A 144 -4.96 -5.86 -2.09
C THR A 144 -3.48 -6.07 -1.86
N PRO A 145 -2.68 -6.42 -2.88
CA PRO A 145 -1.25 -6.20 -2.79
C PRO A 145 -0.98 -4.72 -2.48
N THR A 146 0.13 -4.42 -1.80
CA THR A 146 0.53 -3.02 -1.56
C THR A 146 0.95 -2.36 -2.88
N THR A 147 1.70 -3.07 -3.72
CA THR A 147 2.14 -2.62 -5.04
C THR A 147 1.80 -3.69 -6.09
N ALA A 148 1.54 -3.29 -7.34
CA ALA A 148 1.25 -4.26 -8.41
C ALA A 148 2.50 -4.96 -8.93
N CYS A 149 3.61 -4.24 -8.99
CA CYS A 149 4.90 -4.80 -9.30
C CYS A 149 5.71 -5.07 -8.02
N PRO A 150 6.56 -6.10 -8.01
CA PRO A 150 7.38 -6.42 -6.85
C PRO A 150 8.50 -5.39 -6.60
N GLY A 151 8.88 -4.59 -7.59
CA GLY A 151 9.89 -3.56 -7.46
C GLY A 151 10.26 -2.91 -8.77
N TRP A 152 11.04 -1.83 -8.68
CA TRP A 152 11.47 -1.03 -9.83
C TRP A 152 13.00 -0.90 -9.83
N PRO A 153 13.72 -1.48 -10.81
CA PRO A 153 15.17 -1.32 -10.88
C PRO A 153 15.64 0.08 -11.24
N VAL A 154 16.82 0.41 -10.72
CA VAL A 154 17.69 1.44 -11.31
C VAL A 154 18.37 0.82 -12.53
N ARG A 155 17.97 1.23 -13.75
CA ARG A 155 18.43 0.64 -15.02
C ARG A 155 19.75 1.25 -15.48
N ASN A 156 19.87 2.58 -15.40
CA ASN A 156 21.10 3.31 -15.70
C ASN A 156 21.53 4.14 -14.49
N ARG A 157 22.32 3.54 -13.61
CA ARG A 157 22.77 4.17 -12.36
C ARG A 157 23.45 5.52 -12.57
N SER A 158 24.27 5.66 -13.62
CA SER A 158 25.00 6.91 -13.87
C SER A 158 24.08 8.07 -14.28
N ALA A 159 23.07 7.79 -15.10
CA ALA A 159 22.13 8.78 -15.58
C ALA A 159 21.02 9.06 -14.56
N GLU A 160 20.41 8.02 -13.99
CA GLU A 160 19.30 8.15 -13.05
C GLU A 160 19.72 8.84 -11.76
N LEU A 161 20.91 8.55 -11.22
CA LEU A 161 21.40 9.24 -10.01
C LEU A 161 21.79 10.71 -10.26
N LYS A 162 22.11 11.07 -11.51
CA LYS A 162 22.51 12.43 -11.86
C LYS A 162 21.33 13.31 -12.28
N TYR A 163 20.38 12.75 -13.04
CA TYR A 163 19.32 13.51 -13.70
C TYR A 163 17.91 13.15 -13.20
N GLY A 164 17.78 12.06 -12.44
CA GLY A 164 16.49 11.48 -12.08
C GLY A 164 15.88 10.65 -13.20
N LEU A 165 14.63 10.25 -13.01
CA LEU A 165 13.85 9.42 -13.94
C LEU A 165 12.40 9.93 -13.98
N SER A 166 11.80 9.89 -15.17
CA SER A 166 10.36 10.12 -15.36
C SER A 166 9.79 8.98 -16.21
N ASP A 167 9.08 8.07 -15.55
CA ASP A 167 8.47 6.87 -16.12
C ASP A 167 7.10 6.74 -15.45
N GLY A 168 6.11 7.38 -16.09
CA GLY A 168 4.75 7.46 -15.56
C GLY A 168 4.08 6.10 -15.46
N ASP A 169 4.36 5.20 -16.41
CA ASP A 169 3.77 3.87 -16.45
C ASP A 169 4.18 3.03 -15.24
N THR A 170 5.47 2.97 -14.93
CA THR A 170 5.95 2.22 -13.76
C THR A 170 5.51 2.88 -12.45
N THR A 171 5.39 4.22 -12.43
CA THR A 171 4.82 4.96 -11.29
C THR A 171 3.36 4.55 -11.06
N LEU A 172 2.53 4.56 -12.10
CA LEU A 172 1.11 4.18 -12.01
C LEU A 172 0.93 2.70 -11.63
N GLU A 173 1.79 1.81 -12.13
CA GLU A 173 1.81 0.39 -11.75
C GLU A 173 2.13 0.22 -10.25
N SER A 174 3.20 0.87 -9.75
CA SER A 174 3.58 0.78 -8.34
C SER A 174 2.53 1.35 -7.39
N MET A 175 1.78 2.37 -7.81
CA MET A 175 0.74 3.03 -7.00
C MET A 175 -0.67 2.44 -7.18
N GLN A 176 -0.81 1.39 -8.00
CA GLN A 176 -2.12 0.88 -8.48
C GLN A 176 -3.13 0.56 -7.37
N PHE A 177 -2.66 0.23 -6.16
CA PHE A 177 -3.52 -0.18 -5.05
C PHE A 177 -3.62 0.88 -3.93
N VAL A 178 -2.58 1.67 -3.72
CA VAL A 178 -2.50 2.62 -2.58
C VAL A 178 -3.33 3.90 -2.77
N TRP A 179 -3.66 4.26 -4.02
CA TRP A 179 -4.36 5.51 -4.31
C TRP A 179 -5.70 5.61 -3.57
N MET A 180 -6.41 4.50 -3.37
CA MET A 180 -7.76 4.49 -2.80
C MET A 180 -7.75 4.89 -1.32
N ALA A 181 -6.77 4.41 -0.56
CA ALA A 181 -6.65 4.77 0.85
C ALA A 181 -6.44 6.29 1.00
N ASN A 182 -5.53 6.87 0.21
CA ASN A 182 -5.28 8.31 0.21
C ASN A 182 -6.49 9.10 -0.30
N PHE A 183 -7.06 8.69 -1.44
CA PHE A 183 -8.12 9.42 -2.11
C PHE A 183 -9.44 9.36 -1.37
N CYS A 184 -9.74 8.28 -0.65
CA CYS A 184 -10.96 8.13 0.12
C CYS A 184 -10.76 8.41 1.63
N GLY A 185 -9.51 8.58 2.08
CA GLY A 185 -9.17 8.82 3.49
C GLY A 185 -9.33 7.59 4.37
N LEU A 186 -9.03 6.40 3.85
CA LEU A 186 -9.16 5.14 4.57
C LEU A 186 -7.89 4.86 5.39
N PRO A 187 -8.00 4.34 6.62
CA PRO A 187 -6.85 3.79 7.30
C PRO A 187 -6.42 2.50 6.61
N ALA A 188 -5.11 2.26 6.54
CA ALA A 188 -4.54 1.08 5.92
C ALA A 188 -3.25 0.64 6.62
N ILE A 189 -2.96 -0.67 6.57
CA ILE A 189 -1.70 -1.25 7.03
C ILE A 189 -1.13 -2.17 5.94
N THR A 190 0.19 -2.19 5.78
CA THR A 190 0.89 -3.15 4.93
C THR A 190 1.63 -4.15 5.80
N VAL A 191 1.49 -5.43 5.48
CA VAL A 191 2.20 -6.54 6.14
C VAL A 191 3.05 -7.29 5.10
N PRO A 192 4.23 -7.81 5.47
CA PRO A 192 5.05 -8.61 4.56
C PRO A 192 4.32 -9.90 4.14
N ALA A 193 4.28 -10.18 2.84
CA ALA A 193 3.68 -11.38 2.25
C ALA A 193 4.71 -12.36 1.66
N GLY A 194 5.99 -11.98 1.66
CA GLY A 194 7.10 -12.81 1.20
C GLY A 194 8.08 -12.04 0.33
N PHE A 195 8.86 -12.76 -0.47
CA PHE A 195 9.88 -12.19 -1.34
C PHE A 195 9.78 -12.77 -2.73
N VAL A 196 10.19 -11.97 -3.71
CA VAL A 196 10.47 -12.46 -5.05
C VAL A 196 11.96 -12.37 -5.33
N SER A 197 12.44 -13.23 -6.22
CA SER A 197 13.83 -13.16 -6.68
C SER A 197 14.09 -11.84 -7.39
N PRO A 198 15.34 -11.41 -7.52
CA PRO A 198 15.67 -10.43 -8.53
C PRO A 198 15.87 -11.10 -9.89
N VAL A 199 15.52 -10.40 -10.96
CA VAL A 199 16.09 -10.55 -12.30
C VAL A 199 17.38 -9.73 -12.35
N ILE A 200 18.35 -10.04 -13.20
CA ILE A 200 19.50 -9.16 -13.43
C ILE A 200 19.40 -8.63 -14.86
N VAL A 201 19.46 -7.31 -15.04
CA VAL A 201 19.55 -6.63 -16.34
C VAL A 201 20.79 -5.74 -16.29
N ASP A 202 21.75 -5.98 -17.17
CA ASP A 202 23.01 -5.20 -17.28
C ASP A 202 23.78 -5.02 -15.95
N GLY A 203 23.81 -6.07 -15.12
CA GLY A 203 24.47 -6.03 -13.81
C GLY A 203 23.67 -5.32 -12.71
N ALA A 204 22.46 -4.84 -13.01
CA ALA A 204 21.52 -4.30 -12.04
C ALA A 204 20.42 -5.31 -11.69
N VAL A 205 20.07 -5.37 -10.41
CA VAL A 205 19.04 -6.23 -9.83
C VAL A 205 17.65 -5.62 -10.15
N VAL A 206 16.78 -6.37 -10.83
CA VAL A 206 15.54 -6.00 -11.52
C VAL A 206 14.37 -6.89 -11.09
N ALA A 207 13.30 -6.38 -10.53
CA ALA A 207 12.20 -7.23 -10.06
C ALA A 207 11.18 -7.66 -11.16
N LYS A 208 11.52 -7.62 -12.45
CA LYS A 208 10.47 -7.66 -13.51
C LYS A 208 9.97 -9.06 -13.92
N ALA A 209 10.63 -10.14 -13.53
CA ALA A 209 10.29 -11.53 -13.90
C ALA A 209 10.80 -12.52 -12.85
N ALA A 210 10.27 -12.39 -11.64
CA ALA A 210 10.76 -13.11 -10.49
C ALA A 210 9.73 -14.09 -9.96
N GLY A 211 10.12 -15.36 -9.82
CA GLY A 211 9.35 -16.32 -9.04
C GLY A 211 9.38 -15.96 -7.55
N PRO A 212 8.44 -16.51 -6.76
CA PRO A 212 8.51 -16.43 -5.31
C PRO A 212 9.80 -17.09 -4.80
N VAL A 213 10.42 -16.49 -3.78
CA VAL A 213 11.56 -17.06 -3.04
C VAL A 213 11.01 -17.78 -1.82
N GLN A 214 11.52 -18.98 -1.52
CA GLN A 214 11.06 -19.71 -0.34
C GLN A 214 11.57 -19.04 0.94
N ALA A 215 10.79 -19.17 2.02
CA ALA A 215 11.21 -18.73 3.35
C ALA A 215 12.54 -19.41 3.74
N GLY A 216 13.55 -18.61 4.10
CA GLY A 216 14.88 -19.10 4.47
C GLY A 216 15.90 -19.24 3.33
N GLU A 217 15.51 -19.11 2.06
CA GLU A 217 16.47 -19.05 0.97
C GLU A 217 17.23 -17.71 0.99
N ASP A 218 18.57 -17.81 0.99
CA ASP A 218 19.46 -16.66 0.94
C ASP A 218 19.68 -16.20 -0.50
N VAL A 219 18.63 -15.63 -1.08
CA VAL A 219 18.69 -15.01 -2.41
C VAL A 219 19.13 -13.55 -2.24
N VAL A 220 20.37 -13.28 -2.66
CA VAL A 220 20.93 -11.92 -2.71
C VAL A 220 20.03 -11.04 -3.58
N GLY A 221 19.61 -9.89 -3.04
CA GLY A 221 18.80 -8.91 -3.77
C GLY A 221 17.32 -9.26 -3.93
N LYS A 222 16.80 -10.25 -3.18
CA LYS A 222 15.37 -10.54 -3.12
C LYS A 222 14.56 -9.30 -2.69
N VAL A 223 13.37 -9.15 -3.27
CA VAL A 223 12.55 -7.95 -3.11
C VAL A 223 11.29 -8.28 -2.32
N PRO A 224 10.97 -7.54 -1.23
CA PRO A 224 9.81 -7.83 -0.41
C PRO A 224 8.51 -7.50 -1.14
N VAL A 225 7.49 -8.32 -0.91
CA VAL A 225 6.11 -8.11 -1.36
C VAL A 225 5.24 -7.80 -0.16
N GLY A 226 4.39 -6.78 -0.27
CA GLY A 226 3.44 -6.38 0.77
C GLY A 226 2.01 -6.78 0.43
N LEU A 227 1.27 -7.22 1.45
CA LEU A 227 -0.19 -7.30 1.43
C LEU A 227 -0.73 -6.10 2.21
N MET A 228 -1.61 -5.31 1.60
CA MET A 228 -2.27 -4.17 2.23
C MET A 228 -3.69 -4.55 2.66
N ALA A 229 -4.05 -4.16 3.88
CA ALA A 229 -5.41 -4.15 4.37
C ALA A 229 -5.90 -2.72 4.56
N MET A 230 -7.08 -2.40 4.01
CA MET A 230 -7.79 -1.15 4.23
C MET A 230 -8.99 -1.40 5.13
N GLY A 231 -9.16 -0.55 6.14
CA GLY A 231 -10.28 -0.58 7.08
C GLY A 231 -11.30 0.51 6.79
N GLU A 232 -12.45 0.43 7.46
CA GLU A 232 -13.39 1.54 7.55
C GLU A 232 -12.73 2.75 8.25
N TRP A 233 -13.23 3.95 7.99
CA TRP A 233 -12.78 5.14 8.71
C TRP A 233 -12.86 4.96 10.23
N GLY A 234 -11.74 5.16 10.93
CA GLY A 234 -11.63 4.95 12.38
C GLY A 234 -11.37 3.50 12.82
N ALA A 235 -11.07 2.58 11.89
CA ALA A 235 -10.82 1.17 12.17
C ALA A 235 -9.33 0.84 12.43
N GLU A 236 -8.50 1.79 12.86
CA GLU A 236 -7.07 1.57 13.10
C GLU A 236 -6.82 0.43 14.10
N GLU A 237 -7.64 0.31 15.16
CA GLU A 237 -7.51 -0.78 16.14
C GLU A 237 -7.69 -2.16 15.49
N GLN A 238 -8.64 -2.27 14.57
CA GLN A 238 -8.89 -3.50 13.84
C GLN A 238 -7.72 -3.84 12.91
N LEU A 239 -7.16 -2.84 12.23
CA LEU A 239 -6.02 -3.00 11.34
C LEU A 239 -4.75 -3.40 12.10
N LEU A 240 -4.51 -2.83 13.28
CA LEU A 240 -3.41 -3.25 14.15
C LEU A 240 -3.59 -4.71 14.61
N GLY A 241 -4.81 -5.10 14.99
CA GLY A 241 -5.13 -6.49 15.32
C GLY A 241 -4.91 -7.46 14.14
N PHE A 242 -5.25 -7.03 12.92
CA PHE A 242 -4.89 -7.77 11.69
C PHE A 242 -3.39 -7.84 11.46
N GLY A 243 -2.66 -6.75 11.72
CA GLY A 243 -1.21 -6.70 11.63
C GLY A 243 -0.53 -7.72 12.52
N LEU A 244 -0.98 -7.85 13.78
CA LEU A 244 -0.49 -8.85 14.72
C LEU A 244 -0.75 -10.28 14.23
N ASP A 245 -1.96 -10.58 13.75
CA ASP A 245 -2.26 -11.89 13.17
C ASP A 245 -1.33 -12.22 11.99
N ALA A 246 -1.17 -11.27 11.07
CA ALA A 246 -0.35 -11.45 9.88
C ALA A 246 1.13 -11.57 10.22
N GLU A 247 1.60 -10.86 11.24
CA GLU A 247 2.95 -10.97 11.75
C GLU A 247 3.23 -12.33 12.41
N GLU A 248 2.29 -12.85 13.18
CA GLU A 248 2.41 -14.16 13.82
C GLU A 248 2.31 -15.30 12.79
N VAL A 249 1.35 -15.20 11.87
CA VAL A 249 1.22 -16.16 10.75
C VAL A 249 2.46 -16.08 9.86
N GLY A 250 2.94 -14.89 9.50
CA GLY A 250 4.09 -14.69 8.63
C GLY A 250 5.45 -14.74 9.35
N ALA A 251 5.55 -15.33 10.55
CA ALA A 251 6.78 -15.31 11.34
C ALA A 251 7.97 -15.95 10.59
N ASP A 252 7.70 -16.99 9.79
CA ASP A 252 8.66 -17.67 8.91
C ASP A 252 9.09 -16.82 7.69
N LEU A 253 8.33 -15.78 7.34
CA LEU A 253 8.67 -14.86 6.26
C LEU A 253 9.71 -13.80 6.68
N ARG A 254 10.14 -13.77 7.94
CA ARG A 254 11.12 -12.79 8.41
C ARG A 254 12.50 -13.12 7.88
N CYS A 255 13.19 -12.14 7.31
CA CYS A 255 14.61 -12.26 7.00
C CYS A 255 15.34 -10.96 7.34
N ARG A 256 16.61 -11.08 7.76
CA ARG A 256 17.49 -9.92 7.88
C ARG A 256 17.86 -9.43 6.48
N PRO A 257 17.78 -8.11 6.20
CA PRO A 257 18.28 -7.59 4.95
C PRO A 257 19.82 -7.70 4.89
N PRO A 258 20.43 -7.73 3.70
CA PRO A 258 21.90 -7.77 3.55
C PRO A 258 22.61 -6.59 4.22
N VAL A 259 21.94 -5.44 4.30
CA VAL A 259 22.41 -4.26 5.04
C VAL A 259 21.61 -4.18 6.33
N TRP A 260 22.15 -4.76 7.40
CA TRP A 260 21.56 -4.79 8.74
C TRP A 260 22.65 -4.59 9.79
N GLU A 261 22.40 -3.70 10.75
CA GLU A 261 23.31 -3.41 11.86
C GLU A 261 22.62 -3.64 13.20
N ASP A 262 23.27 -4.37 14.11
CA ASP A 262 22.79 -4.54 15.48
C ASP A 262 23.28 -3.37 16.34
N VAL A 263 22.45 -2.33 16.45
CA VAL A 263 22.78 -1.13 17.25
C VAL A 263 22.96 -1.43 18.73
N ILE A 264 22.36 -2.50 19.26
CA ILE A 264 22.49 -2.87 20.68
C ILE A 264 23.81 -3.62 20.93
N GLU A 265 24.21 -4.49 20.00
CA GLU A 265 25.53 -5.12 20.03
C GLU A 265 26.65 -4.09 19.85
N LEU A 266 26.51 -3.18 18.89
CA LEU A 266 27.46 -2.09 18.66
C LEU A 266 27.62 -1.21 19.91
N ALA A 267 26.54 -0.92 20.62
CA ALA A 267 26.56 -0.14 21.86
C ALA A 267 27.18 -0.87 23.07
N LYS A 268 27.31 -2.21 23.03
CA LYS A 268 28.03 -2.98 24.06
C LYS A 268 29.54 -3.00 23.84
N GLY A 269 29.98 -2.70 22.61
CA GLY A 269 31.40 -2.62 22.23
C GLY A 269 32.02 -1.23 22.30
N SER A 270 31.22 -0.19 22.62
CA SER A 270 31.63 1.20 22.84
C SER A 270 31.74 1.53 24.32
#